data_AF-A0A5C7XKU6-F1
#
_entry.id   AF-A0A5C7XKU6-F1
#
_cell.length_a   1.000
_cell.length_b   1.000
_cell.length_c   1.000
_cell.angle_alpha   90.00
_cell.angle_beta   90.00
_cell.angle_gamma   90.00
#
_symmetry.space_group_name_H-M   'P 1'
#
loop_
_entity.id
_entity.type
_entity.pdbx_description
1 polymer ?
#
loop_
_entity_poly.entity_id
_entity_poly.type
_entity_poly.pdbx_seq_one_letter_code
_entity_poly.pdbx_strand_id
1 'polypeptide(L)'
;MLGCGHGRLPDQAGRAGRSARDADPSRAPPRRDGLRRRGASSNARRGASVMRAGRRAVVRTAMAMFALTGLCAAFGASVAASSPRGSDERLALYPTTARTLPDGRLALRIDAWVYERERRPGARTLLARYLKLDREALTESQRARFDATTQWFRADSERGKTVRIVDAHGSGYTLPKTDAHGRSGAELTLPLAAADDAMWVTVRGALLAKDRSERGTPIVGRALRVPPTGISLVTDIDDTIKDSRVLDRRELLLNTFVRPFAAVSGMAARYREFAAANPDLRVHYVSGSPHQLHAPLSEFLQVERFPGGSLHLRDIDIAREIFGEKNAEAGGTRGHKLKTIRRLMADFPARRFVLIGDSGEQDPEIYAALAREYPDRVLAIWIRDVTGQPRAHARYGKAFAGVDPARWRLFVDSAELALPDAFASR
;
A
#
# COMPACT_ATOMS: atom_id res chain seq x y z
N MET A 1 23.98 -48.60 -26.60
CA MET A 1 24.80 -49.70 -26.05
C MET A 1 25.41 -49.21 -24.73
N LEU A 2 25.42 -50.07 -23.68
CA LEU A 2 26.42 -50.18 -22.59
C LEU A 2 26.88 -48.88 -21.84
N GLY A 3 27.03 -48.82 -20.51
CA GLY A 3 26.82 -49.80 -19.46
C GLY A 3 27.21 -49.28 -18.06
N CYS A 4 26.55 -49.87 -17.06
CA CYS A 4 26.72 -49.96 -15.59
C CYS A 4 28.10 -49.79 -14.89
N GLY A 5 28.03 -49.50 -13.57
CA GLY A 5 29.09 -49.59 -12.55
C GLY A 5 28.93 -48.50 -11.46
N HIS A 6 28.42 -48.65 -10.22
CA HIS A 6 28.39 -49.67 -9.13
C HIS A 6 29.60 -49.69 -8.16
N GLY A 7 29.33 -49.46 -6.86
CA GLY A 7 30.22 -49.67 -5.69
C GLY A 7 30.85 -48.39 -5.08
N ARG A 8 31.17 -48.29 -3.78
CA ARG A 8 30.83 -49.08 -2.56
C ARG A 8 31.22 -48.25 -1.30
N LEU A 9 30.49 -48.41 -0.18
CA LEU A 9 30.94 -48.06 1.19
C LEU A 9 31.94 -49.15 1.69
N PRO A 10 32.82 -48.98 2.73
CA PRO A 10 32.55 -48.43 4.08
C PRO A 10 33.77 -47.65 4.71
N ASP A 11 34.04 -47.44 6.03
CA ASP A 11 33.34 -47.77 7.29
C ASP A 11 33.69 -46.89 8.54
N GLN A 12 32.81 -46.96 9.56
CA GLN A 12 32.96 -47.04 11.04
C GLN A 12 34.00 -46.30 11.97
N ALA A 13 33.42 -45.86 13.11
CA ALA A 13 33.81 -46.10 14.53
C ALA A 13 34.65 -45.09 15.38
N GLY A 14 34.22 -44.93 16.65
CA GLY A 14 34.89 -44.23 17.77
C GLY A 14 33.97 -43.25 18.53
N ARG A 15 33.18 -43.61 19.57
CA ARG A 15 33.53 -43.78 21.02
C ARG A 15 34.37 -42.63 21.64
N ALA A 16 34.20 -42.17 22.91
CA ALA A 16 33.17 -42.31 23.95
C ALA A 16 33.52 -41.42 25.19
N GLY A 17 32.57 -41.16 26.12
CA GLY A 17 32.80 -40.56 27.47
C GLY A 17 31.70 -39.54 27.86
N ARG A 18 30.85 -39.71 28.88
CA ARG A 18 31.04 -39.79 30.37
C ARG A 18 31.65 -38.49 30.95
N SER A 19 31.18 -37.88 32.05
CA SER A 19 30.07 -38.15 33.01
C SER A 19 29.74 -36.86 33.80
N ALA A 20 28.47 -36.52 34.08
CA ALA A 20 27.75 -36.67 35.38
C ALA A 20 28.00 -35.58 36.47
N ARG A 21 27.01 -35.45 37.40
CA ARG A 21 26.98 -34.65 38.66
C ARG A 21 26.69 -33.13 38.53
N ASP A 22 25.99 -32.46 39.45
CA ASP A 22 25.18 -32.89 40.62
C ASP A 22 24.20 -31.76 41.08
N ALA A 23 23.17 -32.15 41.84
CA ALA A 23 22.46 -31.41 42.91
C ALA A 23 21.51 -30.19 42.66
N ASP A 24 20.50 -30.16 43.54
CA ASP A 24 19.32 -29.29 43.71
C ASP A 24 19.46 -28.48 45.05
N PRO A 25 18.42 -27.99 45.76
CA PRO A 25 17.48 -26.88 45.52
C PRO A 25 17.69 -25.62 46.40
N SER A 26 16.79 -24.63 46.21
CA SER A 26 16.19 -23.73 47.23
C SER A 26 16.86 -22.38 47.61
N ARG A 27 16.08 -21.28 47.54
CA ARG A 27 15.59 -20.50 48.72
C ARG A 27 14.83 -19.21 48.34
N ALA A 28 13.77 -18.95 49.09
CA ALA A 28 13.08 -17.67 49.28
C ALA A 28 12.31 -17.74 50.62
N PRO A 29 11.72 -16.66 51.20
CA PRO A 29 12.01 -15.23 51.10
C PRO A 29 12.47 -14.69 52.50
N PRO A 30 12.24 -13.41 52.87
CA PRO A 30 11.07 -13.14 53.72
C PRO A 30 10.31 -11.82 53.43
N ARG A 31 9.15 -11.65 54.09
CA ARG A 31 8.30 -10.44 54.11
C ARG A 31 8.53 -9.60 55.36
N ARG A 32 8.11 -8.32 55.34
CA ARG A 32 7.43 -7.49 56.39
C ARG A 32 7.64 -5.99 56.11
N ASP A 33 6.88 -5.02 56.64
CA ASP A 33 5.44 -4.91 56.94
C ASP A 33 5.16 -3.41 57.24
N GLY A 34 3.90 -2.96 57.09
CA GLY A 34 3.37 -1.75 57.75
C GLY A 34 3.49 -0.40 57.04
N LEU A 35 2.62 0.60 57.26
CA LEU A 35 1.22 0.69 57.72
C LEU A 35 0.87 2.21 57.75
N ARG A 36 -0.37 2.60 57.40
CA ARG A 36 -1.10 3.80 57.92
C ARG A 36 -0.61 5.24 57.56
N ARG A 37 -1.43 6.31 57.60
CA ARG A 37 -2.91 6.55 57.42
C ARG A 37 -3.20 8.07 57.51
N ARG A 38 -4.22 8.57 56.78
CA ARG A 38 -5.03 9.81 57.03
C ARG A 38 -4.26 11.16 56.95
N GLY A 39 -4.86 12.34 56.77
CA GLY A 39 -6.25 12.79 56.49
C GLY A 39 -6.19 14.16 55.74
N ALA A 40 -7.19 14.68 55.03
CA ALA A 40 -8.59 15.02 55.34
C ALA A 40 -8.80 16.51 55.78
N SER A 41 -9.85 17.15 55.22
CA SER A 41 -10.34 18.54 55.41
C SER A 41 -9.43 19.68 54.90
N SER A 42 -9.86 20.74 54.17
CA SER A 42 -11.14 21.44 53.89
C SER A 42 -11.45 22.66 54.77
N ASN A 43 -11.37 23.86 54.18
CA ASN A 43 -12.00 25.14 54.59
C ASN A 43 -11.75 26.17 53.45
N ALA A 44 -12.52 27.24 53.21
CA ALA A 44 -13.93 27.53 53.55
C ALA A 44 -14.46 28.73 52.71
N ARG A 45 -15.74 28.68 52.32
CA ARG A 45 -16.75 29.76 52.20
C ARG A 45 -16.35 31.20 51.77
N ARG A 46 -17.11 31.73 50.78
CA ARG A 46 -18.01 32.93 50.78
C ARG A 46 -18.21 33.39 49.31
N GLY A 47 -19.35 33.90 48.85
CA GLY A 47 -20.70 34.10 49.42
C GLY A 47 -21.59 34.91 48.44
N ALA A 48 -22.92 34.98 48.69
CA ALA A 48 -23.95 35.79 47.97
C ALA A 48 -24.15 35.50 46.45
N SER A 49 -25.29 35.06 45.90
CA SER A 49 -26.72 35.43 45.99
C SER A 49 -27.14 36.71 45.23
N VAL A 50 -28.15 36.61 44.33
CA VAL A 50 -29.41 37.41 44.26
C VAL A 50 -30.09 37.30 42.86
N MET A 51 -31.44 37.25 42.84
CA MET A 51 -32.42 37.40 41.72
C MET A 51 -32.24 36.55 40.44
N ARG A 52 -33.18 35.70 39.96
CA ARG A 52 -34.66 35.64 39.89
C ARG A 52 -35.29 36.34 38.66
N ALA A 53 -35.95 35.50 37.85
CA ALA A 53 -37.11 35.74 36.95
C ALA A 53 -36.88 36.13 35.46
N GLY A 54 -37.45 35.32 34.54
CA GLY A 54 -37.62 35.71 33.13
C GLY A 54 -38.06 34.63 32.12
N ARG A 55 -39.38 34.41 31.99
CA ARG A 55 -40.11 34.03 30.74
C ARG A 55 -39.83 32.69 30.00
N ARG A 56 -40.79 31.77 30.22
CA ARG A 56 -41.55 30.95 29.24
C ARG A 56 -41.01 30.77 27.80
N ALA A 57 -40.77 29.49 27.49
CA ALA A 57 -40.92 28.76 26.22
C ALA A 57 -41.41 29.48 24.95
N VAL A 58 -40.65 29.29 23.86
CA VAL A 58 -41.17 29.07 22.51
C VAL A 58 -40.41 27.89 21.89
N VAL A 59 -41.14 26.81 21.56
CA VAL A 59 -40.63 25.74 20.68
C VAL A 59 -41.16 26.02 19.28
N ARG A 60 -40.26 26.36 18.34
CA ARG A 60 -40.47 26.12 16.90
C ARG A 60 -39.20 26.35 16.08
N THR A 61 -38.79 25.30 15.38
CA THR A 61 -38.18 25.28 14.04
C THR A 61 -37.08 26.29 13.71
N ALA A 62 -35.83 25.81 13.67
CA ALA A 62 -34.75 26.40 12.89
C ALA A 62 -34.03 25.31 12.08
N MET A 63 -34.53 25.07 10.87
CA MET A 63 -33.75 24.44 9.79
C MET A 63 -32.68 25.45 9.34
N ALA A 64 -31.58 24.97 8.74
CA ALA A 64 -30.40 25.74 8.29
C ALA A 64 -29.39 26.14 9.37
N MET A 65 -28.42 25.25 9.62
CA MET A 65 -27.02 25.65 9.87
C MET A 65 -26.06 24.63 9.23
N PHE A 66 -26.10 24.57 7.90
CA PHE A 66 -25.11 23.87 7.06
C PHE A 66 -24.39 24.90 6.18
N ALA A 67 -23.53 25.70 6.82
CA ALA A 67 -22.61 26.62 6.15
C ALA A 67 -21.39 26.84 7.07
N LEU A 68 -20.21 26.97 6.46
CA LEU A 68 -18.91 27.21 7.12
C LEU A 68 -18.33 26.07 7.99
N THR A 69 -18.17 24.89 7.40
CA THR A 69 -16.94 24.07 7.55
C THR A 69 -16.47 23.54 6.18
N GLY A 70 -16.43 24.44 5.20
CA GLY A 70 -15.68 24.19 3.97
C GLY A 70 -14.17 24.22 4.24
N LEU A 71 -13.40 23.55 3.38
CA LEU A 71 -11.93 23.54 3.36
C LEU A 71 -11.21 22.68 4.42
N CYS A 72 -11.55 21.39 4.51
CA CYS A 72 -10.60 20.34 4.95
C CYS A 72 -10.94 18.89 4.51
N ALA A 73 -12.01 18.67 3.74
CA ALA A 73 -12.50 17.34 3.36
C ALA A 73 -12.15 16.96 1.91
N ALA A 74 -10.85 16.84 1.60
CA ALA A 74 -10.37 16.25 0.35
C ALA A 74 -9.08 15.46 0.64
N PHE A 75 -8.82 14.42 -0.17
CA PHE A 75 -7.71 13.46 0.01
C PHE A 75 -7.75 12.66 1.32
N GLY A 76 -8.54 11.59 1.30
CA GLY A 76 -8.38 10.46 2.20
C GLY A 76 -8.35 9.16 1.37
N ALA A 77 -7.19 8.54 1.26
CA ALA A 77 -7.08 7.17 0.77
C ALA A 77 -7.55 6.23 1.90
N SER A 78 -8.86 5.96 1.94
CA SER A 78 -9.47 5.26 3.07
C SER A 78 -9.18 3.75 3.02
N VAL A 79 -8.04 3.34 3.59
CA VAL A 79 -7.89 1.97 4.12
C VAL A 79 -8.64 1.92 5.45
N ALA A 80 -9.98 2.02 5.39
CA ALA A 80 -10.82 1.87 6.56
C ALA A 80 -10.78 0.40 7.00
N ALA A 81 -10.25 0.13 8.19
CA ALA A 81 -10.22 -1.21 8.79
C ALA A 81 -10.94 -1.18 10.15
N SER A 82 -11.95 -2.02 10.30
CA SER A 82 -13.03 -1.79 11.27
C SER A 82 -13.41 -3.08 12.03
N SER A 83 -14.12 -2.94 13.17
CA SER A 83 -14.58 -4.10 13.98
C SER A 83 -15.51 -3.67 15.11
N PRO A 84 -16.73 -4.25 15.24
CA PRO A 84 -17.08 -4.88 16.53
C PRO A 84 -17.92 -6.18 16.44
N ARG A 85 -17.72 -7.04 17.46
CA ARG A 85 -18.44 -8.28 17.87
C ARG A 85 -18.86 -9.31 16.80
N GLY A 86 -18.27 -10.50 16.90
CA GLY A 86 -18.67 -11.72 16.19
C GLY A 86 -17.61 -12.24 15.21
N SER A 87 -16.64 -11.41 14.85
CA SER A 87 -15.59 -11.68 13.87
C SER A 87 -14.46 -10.68 14.04
N ASP A 88 -13.20 -11.11 14.01
CA ASP A 88 -12.04 -10.23 13.87
C ASP A 88 -11.45 -10.18 12.46
N GLU A 89 -12.07 -10.89 11.51
CA GLU A 89 -11.87 -10.64 10.07
C GLU A 89 -12.09 -9.17 9.73
N ARG A 90 -11.15 -8.63 8.95
CA ARG A 90 -11.13 -7.27 8.40
C ARG A 90 -11.17 -7.34 6.89
N LEU A 91 -11.78 -6.33 6.28
CA LEU A 91 -11.81 -6.12 4.85
C LEU A 91 -10.95 -4.90 4.51
N ALA A 92 -10.14 -5.00 3.46
CA ALA A 92 -9.52 -3.87 2.78
C ALA A 92 -9.96 -3.88 1.31
N LEU A 93 -10.24 -2.69 0.76
CA LEU A 93 -10.46 -2.46 -0.67
C LEU A 93 -9.31 -1.57 -1.18
N TYR A 94 -8.74 -1.91 -2.32
CA TYR A 94 -7.58 -1.20 -2.87
C TYR A 94 -7.98 -0.23 -3.99
N PRO A 95 -7.33 0.94 -4.11
CA PRO A 95 -7.56 1.88 -5.20
C PRO A 95 -7.01 1.39 -6.53
N THR A 96 -7.96 1.12 -7.42
CA THR A 96 -7.79 0.61 -8.78
C THR A 96 -8.14 1.71 -9.78
N THR A 97 -8.60 1.33 -10.97
CA THR A 97 -9.08 2.20 -12.03
C THR A 97 -10.56 1.94 -12.36
N ALA A 98 -11.24 3.00 -12.81
CA ALA A 98 -12.57 2.95 -13.41
C ALA A 98 -12.50 3.58 -14.81
N ARG A 99 -13.05 2.89 -15.81
CA ARG A 99 -13.05 3.30 -17.22
C ARG A 99 -14.48 3.43 -17.76
N THR A 100 -14.72 4.40 -18.63
CA THR A 100 -16.01 4.52 -19.33
C THR A 100 -16.10 3.46 -20.43
N LEU A 101 -17.23 2.76 -20.52
CA LEU A 101 -17.59 1.83 -21.57
C LEU A 101 -18.23 2.56 -22.76
N PRO A 102 -18.25 1.95 -23.98
CA PRO A 102 -18.92 2.54 -25.15
C PRO A 102 -20.43 2.79 -24.97
N ASP A 103 -21.08 2.05 -24.08
CA ASP A 103 -22.50 2.23 -23.72
C ASP A 103 -22.74 3.29 -22.63
N GLY A 104 -21.70 4.06 -22.27
CA GLY A 104 -21.74 5.09 -21.25
C GLY A 104 -21.62 4.60 -19.81
N ARG A 105 -21.65 3.29 -19.54
CA ARG A 105 -21.47 2.75 -18.17
C ARG A 105 -20.02 2.85 -17.71
N LEU A 106 -19.78 2.63 -16.42
CA LEU A 106 -18.44 2.57 -15.83
C LEU A 106 -18.06 1.11 -15.58
N ALA A 107 -16.95 0.66 -16.14
CA ALA A 107 -16.29 -0.56 -15.73
C ALA A 107 -15.31 -0.23 -14.60
N LEU A 108 -15.62 -0.70 -13.41
CA LEU A 108 -14.91 -0.48 -12.15
C LEU A 108 -14.16 -1.76 -11.77
N ARG A 109 -12.83 -1.76 -11.82
CA ARG A 109 -12.07 -2.85 -11.21
C ARG A 109 -12.14 -2.70 -9.69
N ILE A 110 -12.33 -3.80 -8.95
CA ILE A 110 -12.16 -3.83 -7.49
C ILE A 110 -11.23 -4.98 -7.16
N ASP A 111 -10.24 -4.70 -6.32
CA ASP A 111 -9.41 -5.70 -5.66
C ASP A 111 -9.60 -5.56 -4.14
N ALA A 112 -9.80 -6.68 -3.46
CA ALA A 112 -10.12 -6.78 -2.04
C ALA A 112 -9.20 -7.78 -1.34
N TRP A 113 -8.97 -7.57 -0.05
CA TRP A 113 -8.27 -8.50 0.85
C TRP A 113 -9.07 -8.67 2.12
N VAL A 114 -9.33 -9.92 2.49
CA VAL A 114 -9.93 -10.29 3.76
C VAL A 114 -8.87 -10.97 4.62
N TYR A 115 -8.70 -10.50 5.84
CA TYR A 115 -7.60 -10.89 6.70
C TYR A 115 -7.95 -10.75 8.18
N GLU A 116 -7.33 -11.57 9.02
CA GLU A 116 -7.36 -11.44 10.48
C GLU A 116 -6.05 -10.84 11.00
N ARG A 117 -6.07 -10.24 12.19
CA ARG A 117 -4.84 -9.79 12.86
C ARG A 117 -4.14 -11.00 13.47
N GLU A 118 -2.89 -11.28 13.07
CA GLU A 118 -2.11 -12.34 13.70
C GLU A 118 -1.94 -12.06 15.19
N ARG A 119 -2.27 -13.07 16.01
CA ARG A 119 -2.19 -13.04 17.47
C ARG A 119 -1.17 -14.03 18.03
N ARG A 120 -0.60 -14.92 17.21
CA ARG A 120 0.39 -15.93 17.63
C ARG A 120 1.56 -15.26 18.38
N PRO A 121 1.82 -15.65 19.64
CA PRO A 121 2.98 -15.18 20.38
C PRO A 121 4.27 -15.42 19.59
N GLY A 122 5.19 -14.45 19.61
CA GLY A 122 6.48 -14.57 18.93
C GLY A 122 6.49 -14.27 17.43
N ALA A 123 5.35 -14.16 16.74
CA ALA A 123 5.30 -13.82 15.30
C ALA A 123 6.08 -12.51 14.97
N ARG A 124 6.03 -11.52 15.87
CA ARG A 124 6.80 -10.26 15.78
C ARG A 124 8.31 -10.49 15.79
N THR A 125 8.78 -11.43 16.62
CA THR A 125 10.20 -11.78 16.78
C THR A 125 10.69 -12.62 15.60
N LEU A 126 9.87 -13.53 15.10
CA LEU A 126 10.19 -14.32 13.90
C LEU A 126 10.37 -13.41 12.68
N LEU A 127 9.42 -12.49 12.44
CA LEU A 127 9.51 -11.53 11.34
C LEU A 127 10.73 -10.62 11.48
N ALA A 128 11.04 -10.11 12.68
CA ALA A 128 12.25 -9.30 12.88
C ALA A 128 13.54 -10.08 12.59
N ARG A 129 13.62 -11.35 12.99
CA ARG A 129 14.74 -12.25 12.64
C ARG A 129 14.84 -12.47 11.13
N TYR A 130 13.72 -12.68 10.43
CA TYR A 130 13.69 -12.82 8.96
C TYR A 130 14.20 -11.56 8.26
N LEU A 131 13.74 -10.39 8.71
CA LEU A 131 14.20 -9.08 8.23
C LEU A 131 15.63 -8.73 8.71
N LYS A 132 16.26 -9.57 9.53
CA LYS A 132 17.58 -9.30 10.16
C LYS A 132 17.64 -7.96 10.90
N LEU A 133 16.53 -7.57 11.52
CA LEU A 133 16.39 -6.34 12.31
C LEU A 133 16.40 -6.67 13.81
N ASP A 134 17.38 -6.11 14.52
CA ASP A 134 17.40 -6.16 15.98
C ASP A 134 16.38 -5.16 16.54
N ARG A 135 15.39 -5.65 17.31
CA ARG A 135 14.33 -4.82 17.94
C ARG A 135 14.76 -4.23 19.28
N GLU A 136 15.77 -4.79 19.92
CA GLU A 136 16.26 -4.33 21.23
C GLU A 136 17.12 -3.07 21.03
N ALA A 137 17.94 -3.03 19.97
CA ALA A 137 18.70 -1.87 19.54
C ALA A 137 17.87 -0.67 19.00
N LEU A 138 16.55 -0.83 18.80
CA LEU A 138 15.69 0.26 18.32
C LEU A 138 15.32 1.25 19.44
N THR A 139 15.03 2.50 19.08
CA THR A 139 14.33 3.44 19.98
C THR A 139 12.85 3.05 20.15
N GLU A 140 12.15 3.66 21.11
CA GLU A 140 10.71 3.46 21.29
C GLU A 140 9.89 3.86 20.05
N SER A 141 10.19 5.02 19.45
CA SER A 141 9.52 5.49 18.23
C SER A 141 9.80 4.61 17.01
N GLN A 142 11.02 4.07 16.91
CA GLN A 142 11.41 3.09 15.90
C GLN A 142 10.69 1.75 16.09
N ARG A 143 10.56 1.25 17.33
CA ARG A 143 9.75 0.05 17.63
C ARG A 143 8.27 0.27 17.31
N ALA A 144 7.72 1.44 17.66
CA ALA A 144 6.33 1.78 17.38
C ALA A 144 6.05 1.78 15.87
N ARG A 145 6.93 2.39 15.05
CA ARG A 145 6.81 2.30 13.58
C ARG A 145 6.99 0.88 13.07
N PHE A 146 7.99 0.16 13.54
CA PHE A 146 8.20 -1.24 13.18
C PHE A 146 6.95 -2.07 13.42
N ASP A 147 6.32 -1.97 14.59
CA ASP A 147 5.11 -2.70 14.90
C ASP A 147 3.87 -2.22 14.14
N ALA A 148 3.79 -0.93 13.78
CA ALA A 148 2.73 -0.37 12.94
C ALA A 148 2.83 -0.82 11.47
N THR A 149 4.03 -0.79 10.86
CA THR A 149 4.24 -1.25 9.47
C THR A 149 4.16 -2.76 9.39
N THR A 150 4.81 -3.50 10.30
CA THR A 150 4.81 -4.97 10.24
C THR A 150 3.49 -5.61 10.67
N GLN A 151 2.50 -4.88 11.20
CA GLN A 151 1.18 -5.48 11.49
C GLN A 151 0.52 -6.05 10.24
N TRP A 152 0.75 -5.45 9.07
CA TRP A 152 0.18 -5.89 7.79
C TRP A 152 0.87 -7.16 7.24
N PHE A 153 2.14 -7.36 7.60
CA PHE A 153 2.93 -8.57 7.31
C PHE A 153 2.72 -9.67 8.35
N ARG A 154 1.87 -9.39 9.35
CA ARG A 154 1.39 -10.30 10.39
C ARG A 154 -0.14 -10.26 10.35
N ALA A 155 -0.67 -10.45 9.15
CA ALA A 155 -2.08 -10.62 8.88
C ALA A 155 -2.27 -12.06 8.40
N ASP A 156 -3.22 -12.78 8.99
CA ASP A 156 -3.58 -14.12 8.48
C ASP A 156 -4.61 -13.94 7.37
N SER A 157 -4.45 -14.64 6.25
CA SER A 157 -5.17 -14.36 5.00
C SER A 157 -6.38 -15.28 4.83
N GLU A 158 -7.57 -14.70 4.78
CA GLU A 158 -8.82 -15.43 5.00
C GLU A 158 -9.46 -15.96 3.72
N ARG A 159 -9.36 -17.27 3.48
CA ARG A 159 -9.95 -17.97 2.32
C ARG A 159 -11.47 -18.14 2.42
N GLY A 160 -12.14 -18.14 1.27
CA GLY A 160 -13.53 -18.58 1.10
C GLY A 160 -14.59 -17.59 1.57
N LYS A 161 -14.19 -16.41 2.04
CA LYS A 161 -15.07 -15.33 2.48
C LYS A 161 -15.71 -14.66 1.27
N THR A 162 -16.86 -14.03 1.50
CA THR A 162 -17.64 -13.37 0.45
C THR A 162 -17.74 -11.88 0.74
N VAL A 163 -17.40 -11.05 -0.26
CA VAL A 163 -17.40 -9.59 -0.15
C VAL A 163 -18.57 -9.03 -0.97
N ARG A 164 -19.38 -8.21 -0.32
CA ARG A 164 -20.51 -7.47 -0.90
C ARG A 164 -20.05 -6.05 -1.20
N ILE A 165 -20.25 -5.60 -2.44
CA ILE A 165 -19.94 -4.23 -2.89
C ILE A 165 -21.25 -3.52 -3.25
N VAL A 166 -21.49 -2.35 -2.66
CA VAL A 166 -22.65 -1.51 -2.92
C VAL A 166 -22.17 -0.17 -3.49
N ASP A 167 -22.76 0.29 -4.58
CA ASP A 167 -22.46 1.59 -5.17
C ASP A 167 -23.25 2.73 -4.49
N ALA A 168 -23.00 3.97 -4.91
CA ALA A 168 -23.67 5.16 -4.38
C ALA A 168 -25.21 5.13 -4.53
N HIS A 169 -25.76 4.30 -5.42
CA HIS A 169 -27.20 4.18 -5.70
C HIS A 169 -27.85 3.01 -4.94
N GLY A 170 -27.09 2.30 -4.10
CA GLY A 170 -27.59 1.12 -3.39
C GLY A 170 -27.68 -0.15 -4.24
N SER A 171 -27.37 -0.06 -5.54
CA SER A 171 -27.19 -1.25 -6.37
C SER A 171 -25.97 -2.01 -5.88
N GLY A 172 -25.92 -3.32 -6.11
CA GLY A 172 -24.78 -4.04 -5.59
C GLY A 172 -24.52 -5.45 -6.07
N TYR A 173 -23.26 -5.78 -5.87
CA TYR A 173 -22.52 -6.85 -6.48
C TYR A 173 -21.89 -7.70 -5.38
N THR A 174 -21.52 -8.93 -5.74
CA THR A 174 -20.81 -9.85 -4.87
C THR A 174 -19.54 -10.27 -5.59
N LEU A 175 -18.38 -10.03 -4.99
CA LEU A 175 -17.10 -10.48 -5.55
C LEU A 175 -17.01 -12.02 -5.46
N PRO A 176 -16.15 -12.66 -6.27
CA PRO A 176 -15.78 -14.06 -6.07
C PRO A 176 -15.37 -14.35 -4.62
N LYS A 177 -15.47 -15.61 -4.19
CA LYS A 177 -14.95 -16.00 -2.87
C LYS A 177 -13.45 -15.77 -2.80
N THR A 178 -12.95 -15.38 -1.63
CA THR A 178 -11.51 -15.14 -1.45
C THR A 178 -10.68 -16.41 -1.64
N ASP A 179 -9.50 -16.22 -2.23
CA ASP A 179 -8.57 -17.30 -2.58
C ASP A 179 -7.65 -17.71 -1.41
N ALA A 180 -6.54 -18.38 -1.71
CA ALA A 180 -5.52 -18.81 -0.74
C ALA A 180 -4.81 -17.66 0.00
N HIS A 181 -4.88 -16.46 -0.53
CA HIS A 181 -4.18 -15.26 -0.07
C HIS A 181 -5.17 -14.22 0.48
N GLY A 182 -6.41 -14.65 0.78
CA GLY A 182 -7.49 -13.78 1.21
C GLY A 182 -7.92 -12.78 0.14
N ARG A 183 -7.47 -12.94 -1.12
CA ARG A 183 -7.69 -12.00 -2.21
C ARG A 183 -9.00 -12.30 -2.90
N SER A 184 -9.71 -11.26 -3.30
CA SER A 184 -10.81 -11.36 -4.27
C SER A 184 -10.83 -10.13 -5.15
N GLY A 185 -11.29 -10.25 -6.39
CA GLY A 185 -11.43 -9.12 -7.27
C GLY A 185 -12.34 -9.42 -8.45
N ALA A 186 -12.94 -8.37 -9.00
CA ALA A 186 -13.79 -8.43 -10.17
C ALA A 186 -13.75 -7.08 -10.92
N GLU A 187 -14.20 -7.09 -12.17
CA GLU A 187 -14.67 -5.88 -12.82
C GLU A 187 -16.19 -5.80 -12.64
N LEU A 188 -16.67 -4.69 -12.08
CA LEU A 188 -18.08 -4.40 -11.90
C LEU A 188 -18.53 -3.39 -12.93
N THR A 189 -19.71 -3.57 -13.53
CA THR A 189 -20.29 -2.57 -14.43
C THR A 189 -21.35 -1.75 -13.69
N LEU A 190 -21.08 -0.46 -13.50
CA LEU A 190 -21.92 0.50 -12.78
C LEU A 190 -22.55 1.53 -13.73
N PRO A 191 -23.70 2.12 -13.40
CA PRO A 191 -24.21 3.31 -14.09
C PRO A 191 -23.24 4.50 -13.98
N LEU A 192 -23.21 5.39 -14.99
CA LEU A 192 -22.33 6.57 -14.96
C LEU A 192 -22.56 7.50 -13.76
N ALA A 193 -23.82 7.56 -13.30
CA ALA A 193 -24.22 8.34 -12.13
C ALA A 193 -23.59 7.87 -10.81
N ALA A 194 -22.93 6.70 -10.77
CA ALA A 194 -22.28 6.16 -9.57
C ALA A 194 -20.91 6.80 -9.23
N ALA A 195 -20.52 7.87 -9.92
CA ALA A 195 -19.32 8.64 -9.59
C ALA A 195 -19.65 9.78 -8.62
N ASP A 196 -19.07 9.74 -7.41
CA ASP A 196 -19.22 10.78 -6.38
C ASP A 196 -18.58 12.12 -6.77
N ASP A 197 -17.48 12.05 -7.54
CA ASP A 197 -16.68 13.19 -7.97
C ASP A 197 -16.01 12.88 -9.33
N ALA A 198 -15.56 13.90 -10.05
CA ALA A 198 -14.99 13.79 -11.39
C ALA A 198 -13.78 12.83 -11.47
N MET A 199 -13.06 12.66 -10.36
CA MET A 199 -11.83 11.87 -10.25
C MET A 199 -12.03 10.47 -9.63
N TRP A 200 -13.07 10.23 -8.82
CA TRP A 200 -13.21 9.00 -8.04
C TRP A 200 -14.60 8.39 -8.13
N VAL A 201 -14.63 7.08 -8.39
CA VAL A 201 -15.83 6.25 -8.21
C VAL A 201 -15.73 5.60 -6.83
N THR A 202 -16.73 5.83 -5.97
CA THR A 202 -16.75 5.30 -4.61
C THR A 202 -17.67 4.09 -4.52
N VAL A 203 -17.30 3.14 -3.67
CA VAL A 203 -18.13 1.98 -3.33
C VAL A 203 -18.02 1.63 -1.85
N ARG A 204 -19.08 1.05 -1.30
CA ARG A 204 -19.11 0.52 0.06
C ARG A 204 -18.90 -1.00 0.04
N GLY A 205 -17.85 -1.48 0.69
CA GLY A 205 -17.57 -2.90 0.88
C GLY A 205 -18.02 -3.41 2.25
N ALA A 206 -18.58 -4.61 2.31
CA ALA A 206 -18.87 -5.33 3.55
C ALA A 206 -18.60 -6.83 3.39
N LEU A 207 -18.28 -7.52 4.48
CA LEU A 207 -18.23 -8.99 4.49
C LEU A 207 -19.64 -9.55 4.62
N LEU A 208 -19.91 -10.70 4.01
CA LEU A 208 -21.15 -11.45 4.23
C LEU A 208 -20.97 -12.59 5.22
N ALA A 209 -21.98 -12.80 6.06
CA ALA A 209 -22.16 -13.99 6.88
C ALA A 209 -22.76 -15.16 6.05
N LYS A 210 -22.88 -16.34 6.68
CA LYS A 210 -23.44 -17.55 6.02
C LYS A 210 -24.91 -17.40 5.60
N ASP A 211 -25.67 -16.62 6.35
CA ASP A 211 -27.07 -16.24 6.07
C ASP A 211 -27.20 -15.09 5.06
N ARG A 212 -26.08 -14.61 4.49
CA ARG A 212 -25.96 -13.46 3.60
C ARG A 212 -26.25 -12.09 4.23
N SER A 213 -26.37 -11.99 5.55
CA SER A 213 -26.34 -10.69 6.24
C SER A 213 -24.96 -10.04 6.11
N GLU A 214 -24.92 -8.70 6.12
CA GLU A 214 -23.65 -7.98 6.19
C GLU A 214 -23.07 -8.05 7.61
N ARG A 215 -21.76 -8.29 7.73
CA ARG A 215 -21.03 -8.39 9.00
C ARG A 215 -19.75 -7.58 8.99
N GLY A 216 -19.30 -7.21 10.19
CA GLY A 216 -18.27 -6.19 10.37
C GLY A 216 -18.81 -4.79 10.05
N THR A 217 -17.97 -3.77 10.21
CA THR A 217 -18.34 -2.39 9.86
C THR A 217 -17.97 -2.14 8.40
N PRO A 218 -18.90 -1.65 7.55
CA PRO A 218 -18.61 -1.38 6.14
C PRO A 218 -17.43 -0.43 5.94
N ILE A 219 -16.72 -0.61 4.83
CA ILE A 219 -15.55 0.18 4.46
C ILE A 219 -15.76 0.88 3.12
N VAL A 220 -15.08 2.00 2.90
CA VAL A 220 -15.22 2.79 1.67
C VAL A 220 -14.04 2.51 0.75
N GLY A 221 -14.31 1.86 -0.39
CA GLY A 221 -13.37 1.71 -1.49
C GLY A 221 -13.53 2.85 -2.49
N ARG A 222 -12.46 3.14 -3.24
CA ARG A 222 -12.45 4.14 -4.32
C ARG A 222 -11.67 3.60 -5.50
N ALA A 223 -12.02 3.95 -6.72
CA ALA A 223 -11.17 3.73 -7.88
C ALA A 223 -11.02 5.01 -8.71
N LEU A 224 -9.83 5.18 -9.28
CA LEU A 224 -9.48 6.35 -10.07
C LEU A 224 -10.28 6.34 -11.37
N ARG A 225 -11.15 7.34 -11.57
CA ARG A 225 -11.83 7.56 -12.85
C ARG A 225 -10.82 8.11 -13.85
N VAL A 226 -10.50 7.31 -14.85
CA VAL A 226 -9.52 7.63 -15.88
C VAL A 226 -10.26 7.98 -17.19
N PRO A 227 -10.09 9.20 -17.73
CA PRO A 227 -10.72 9.59 -18.99
C PRO A 227 -10.27 8.69 -20.17
N PRO A 228 -11.08 8.52 -21.23
CA PRO A 228 -10.69 7.68 -22.37
C PRO A 228 -9.41 8.16 -23.10
N THR A 229 -9.17 9.46 -23.11
CA THR A 229 -8.04 10.15 -23.76
C THR A 229 -7.26 10.98 -22.75
N GLY A 230 -6.00 11.31 -23.06
CA GLY A 230 -5.11 12.09 -22.19
C GLY A 230 -3.84 11.34 -21.80
N ILE A 231 -3.23 11.76 -20.68
CA ILE A 231 -1.90 11.32 -20.24
C ILE A 231 -2.01 10.41 -19.00
N SER A 232 -1.50 9.19 -19.09
CA SER A 232 -1.25 8.34 -17.93
C SER A 232 0.22 8.43 -17.54
N LEU A 233 0.51 9.12 -16.44
CA LEU A 233 1.84 9.13 -15.82
C LEU A 233 1.95 7.89 -14.95
N VAL A 234 2.78 6.94 -15.38
CA VAL A 234 3.11 5.74 -14.62
C VAL A 234 4.42 6.02 -13.91
N THR A 235 4.45 5.85 -12.59
CA THR A 235 5.62 6.09 -11.76
C THR A 235 5.88 4.88 -10.88
N ASP A 236 7.13 4.49 -10.77
CA ASP A 236 7.58 3.68 -9.63
C ASP A 236 7.58 4.53 -8.34
N ILE A 237 7.77 3.88 -7.19
CA ILE A 237 7.83 4.49 -5.86
C ILE A 237 9.25 4.50 -5.29
N ASP A 238 9.91 3.36 -5.25
CA ASP A 238 11.12 3.10 -4.46
C ASP A 238 12.34 3.66 -5.19
N ASP A 239 13.07 4.59 -4.58
CA ASP A 239 14.13 5.38 -5.20
C ASP A 239 13.71 6.24 -6.41
N THR A 240 12.42 6.25 -6.77
CA THR A 240 11.82 7.16 -7.76
C THR A 240 11.21 8.39 -7.09
N ILE A 241 10.27 8.20 -6.15
CA ILE A 241 9.61 9.27 -5.38
C ILE A 241 9.79 9.15 -3.87
N LYS A 242 10.22 7.99 -3.37
CA LYS A 242 10.53 7.72 -1.96
C LYS A 242 11.97 7.24 -1.82
N ASP A 243 12.81 7.93 -1.06
CA ASP A 243 14.16 7.44 -0.71
C ASP A 243 14.03 6.12 0.07
N SER A 244 14.43 5.04 -0.59
CA SER A 244 14.37 3.67 -0.10
C SER A 244 15.76 3.08 0.07
N ARG A 245 16.72 3.48 -0.78
CA ARG A 245 18.06 2.89 -0.93
C ARG A 245 17.98 1.42 -1.31
N VAL A 246 17.25 1.12 -2.39
CA VAL A 246 16.92 -0.25 -2.84
C VAL A 246 18.18 -1.11 -3.09
N LEU A 247 19.29 -0.45 -3.44
CA LEU A 247 20.61 -1.07 -3.67
C LEU A 247 21.31 -1.53 -2.38
N ASP A 248 20.97 -0.97 -1.21
CA ASP A 248 21.45 -1.42 0.11
C ASP A 248 20.30 -2.13 0.85
N ARG A 249 20.36 -3.46 0.92
CA ARG A 249 19.34 -4.29 1.58
C ARG A 249 19.10 -3.93 3.05
N ARG A 250 20.10 -3.44 3.79
CA ARG A 250 19.94 -3.04 5.19
C ARG A 250 19.21 -1.71 5.28
N GLU A 251 19.63 -0.73 4.49
CA GLU A 251 19.00 0.58 4.43
C GLU A 251 17.56 0.49 3.91
N LEU A 252 17.28 -0.30 2.87
CA LEU A 252 15.94 -0.61 2.38
C LEU A 252 15.02 -1.13 3.49
N LEU A 253 15.48 -2.09 4.28
CA LEU A 253 14.69 -2.65 5.38
C LEU A 253 14.47 -1.63 6.52
N LEU A 254 15.46 -0.78 6.81
CA LEU A 254 15.33 0.29 7.79
C LEU A 254 14.39 1.41 7.30
N ASN A 255 14.48 1.81 6.03
CA ASN A 255 13.64 2.83 5.40
C ASN A 255 12.19 2.35 5.21
N THR A 256 11.97 1.06 4.99
CA THR A 256 10.63 0.47 4.86
C THR A 256 9.97 0.17 6.20
N PHE A 257 10.71 -0.31 7.22
CA PHE A 257 10.09 -0.80 8.46
C PHE A 257 10.34 0.07 9.70
N VAL A 258 11.39 0.89 9.75
CA VAL A 258 11.87 1.48 11.02
C VAL A 258 11.88 3.01 11.01
N ARG A 259 12.32 3.62 9.90
CA ARG A 259 12.43 5.07 9.69
C ARG A 259 11.17 5.63 9.02
N PRO A 260 10.91 6.95 9.09
CA PRO A 260 9.85 7.56 8.29
C PRO A 260 10.16 7.37 6.80
N PHE A 261 9.12 7.26 5.97
CA PHE A 261 9.31 7.36 4.52
C PHE A 261 9.73 8.80 4.21
N ALA A 262 10.80 8.97 3.44
CA ALA A 262 11.29 10.27 3.00
C ALA A 262 11.00 10.44 1.51
N ALA A 263 10.43 11.58 1.12
CA ALA A 263 10.25 11.89 -0.29
C ALA A 263 11.58 12.21 -0.98
N VAL A 264 11.70 11.83 -2.25
CA VAL A 264 12.73 12.38 -3.13
C VAL A 264 12.39 13.86 -3.36
N SER A 265 13.38 14.73 -3.15
CA SER A 265 13.20 16.20 -3.21
C SER A 265 12.55 16.65 -4.51
N GLY A 266 11.63 17.61 -4.42
CA GLY A 266 10.94 18.25 -5.55
C GLY A 266 9.94 17.39 -6.34
N MET A 267 10.04 16.05 -6.31
CA MET A 267 9.18 15.15 -7.10
C MET A 267 7.68 15.39 -6.86
N ALA A 268 7.26 15.55 -5.60
CA ALA A 268 5.86 15.82 -5.27
C ALA A 268 5.37 17.17 -5.81
N ALA A 269 6.23 18.20 -5.81
CA ALA A 269 5.91 19.49 -6.42
C ALA A 269 5.76 19.36 -7.94
N ARG A 270 6.70 18.69 -8.59
CA ARG A 270 6.68 18.52 -10.04
C ARG A 270 5.49 17.72 -10.54
N TYR A 271 5.07 16.69 -9.81
CA TYR A 271 3.85 15.92 -10.16
C TYR A 271 2.58 16.76 -9.94
N ARG A 272 2.53 17.65 -8.94
CA ARG A 272 1.42 18.60 -8.77
C ARG A 272 1.36 19.62 -9.91
N GLU A 273 2.50 20.14 -10.37
CA GLU A 273 2.57 21.04 -11.53
C GLU A 273 2.05 20.35 -12.80
N PHE A 274 2.47 19.11 -13.05
CA PHE A 274 1.97 18.29 -14.16
C PHE A 274 0.46 18.08 -14.11
N ALA A 275 -0.09 17.76 -12.94
CA ALA A 275 -1.54 17.58 -12.74
C ALA A 275 -2.33 18.90 -12.85
N ALA A 276 -1.76 20.02 -12.40
CA ALA A 276 -2.38 21.34 -12.49
C ALA A 276 -2.41 21.85 -13.94
N ALA A 277 -1.35 21.60 -14.71
CA ALA A 277 -1.29 21.95 -16.13
C ALA A 277 -2.15 21.05 -17.04
N ASN A 278 -2.53 19.85 -16.58
CA ASN A 278 -3.25 18.86 -17.38
C ASN A 278 -4.40 18.22 -16.57
N PRO A 279 -5.63 18.77 -16.59
CA PRO A 279 -6.77 18.23 -15.83
C PRO A 279 -7.13 16.76 -16.13
N ASP A 280 -6.82 16.28 -17.33
CA ASP A 280 -7.01 14.89 -17.75
C ASP A 280 -5.83 13.96 -17.42
N LEU A 281 -4.72 14.47 -16.85
CA LEU A 281 -3.61 13.64 -16.40
C LEU A 281 -4.04 12.73 -15.25
N ARG A 282 -3.60 11.47 -15.29
CA ARG A 282 -3.87 10.48 -14.24
C ARG A 282 -2.55 9.81 -13.84
N VAL A 283 -2.29 9.76 -12.54
CA VAL A 283 -1.09 9.12 -11.99
C VAL A 283 -1.40 7.68 -11.61
N HIS A 284 -0.49 6.78 -11.96
CA HIS A 284 -0.52 5.37 -11.62
C HIS A 284 0.79 5.00 -10.93
N TYR A 285 0.74 4.76 -9.62
CA TYR A 285 1.89 4.32 -8.84
C TYR A 285 2.02 2.79 -9.00
N VAL A 286 3.15 2.31 -9.52
CA VAL A 286 3.37 0.88 -9.82
C VAL A 286 4.71 0.45 -9.25
N SER A 287 4.72 -0.25 -8.12
CA SER A 287 5.95 -0.61 -7.39
C SER A 287 6.12 -2.12 -7.21
N GLY A 288 7.38 -2.56 -7.13
CA GLY A 288 7.76 -3.92 -6.71
C GLY A 288 7.47 -4.22 -5.24
N SER A 289 7.15 -3.21 -4.43
CA SER A 289 6.78 -3.34 -3.03
C SER A 289 5.55 -4.26 -2.83
N PRO A 290 5.52 -5.05 -1.75
CA PRO A 290 4.45 -6.02 -1.49
C PRO A 290 3.15 -5.34 -1.01
N HIS A 291 1.99 -5.93 -1.31
CA HIS A 291 0.67 -5.32 -1.08
C HIS A 291 0.39 -4.91 0.38
N GLN A 292 1.08 -5.50 1.36
CA GLN A 292 1.00 -5.16 2.79
C GLN A 292 1.50 -3.74 3.08
N LEU A 293 2.31 -3.13 2.19
CA LEU A 293 2.71 -1.72 2.29
C LEU A 293 1.65 -0.74 1.75
N HIS A 294 0.49 -1.22 1.28
CA HIS A 294 -0.53 -0.35 0.70
C HIS A 294 -0.95 0.80 1.63
N ALA A 295 -1.25 0.50 2.90
CA ALA A 295 -1.65 1.52 3.88
C ALA A 295 -0.55 2.58 4.13
N PRO A 296 0.69 2.22 4.54
CA PRO A 296 1.74 3.22 4.75
C PRO A 296 2.18 3.96 3.48
N LEU A 297 2.12 3.32 2.30
CA LEU A 297 2.39 4.02 1.02
C LEU A 297 1.28 5.01 0.65
N SER A 298 0.01 4.66 0.90
CA SER A 298 -1.12 5.58 0.69
C SER A 298 -1.03 6.80 1.61
N GLU A 299 -0.66 6.58 2.88
CA GLU A 299 -0.42 7.65 3.86
C GLU A 299 0.74 8.56 3.43
N PHE A 300 1.87 7.98 3.00
CA PHE A 300 3.01 8.75 2.48
C PHE A 300 2.64 9.62 1.27
N LEU A 301 1.95 9.06 0.27
CA LEU A 301 1.50 9.82 -0.91
C LEU A 301 0.61 11.01 -0.51
N GLN A 302 -0.25 10.83 0.50
CA GLN A 302 -1.12 11.87 1.04
C GLN A 302 -0.34 12.94 1.82
N VAL A 303 0.56 12.54 2.73
CA VAL A 303 1.36 13.45 3.59
C VAL A 303 2.28 14.34 2.75
N GLU A 304 2.97 13.76 1.77
CA GLU A 304 3.86 14.48 0.83
C GLU A 304 3.09 15.24 -0.27
N ARG A 305 1.75 15.10 -0.28
CA ARG A 305 0.82 15.73 -1.21
C ARG A 305 1.12 15.42 -2.68
N PHE A 306 1.45 14.17 -2.99
CA PHE A 306 1.45 13.70 -4.37
C PHE A 306 0.02 13.72 -4.96
N PRO A 307 -0.16 13.88 -6.28
CA PRO A 307 -1.49 13.81 -6.89
C PRO A 307 -2.17 12.47 -6.61
N GLY A 308 -3.49 12.50 -6.44
CA GLY A 308 -4.29 11.28 -6.31
C GLY A 308 -4.10 10.36 -7.52
N GLY A 309 -3.99 9.05 -7.27
CA GLY A 309 -3.71 8.07 -8.31
C GLY A 309 -4.02 6.64 -7.87
N SER A 310 -4.01 5.71 -8.82
CA SER A 310 -4.16 4.28 -8.52
C SER A 310 -2.85 3.71 -8.00
N LEU A 311 -2.92 2.78 -7.04
CA LEU A 311 -1.73 2.20 -6.40
C LEU A 311 -1.68 0.69 -6.68
N HIS A 312 -0.72 0.28 -7.50
CA HIS A 312 -0.51 -1.10 -7.90
C HIS A 312 0.76 -1.63 -7.22
N LEU A 313 0.56 -2.61 -6.33
CA LEU A 313 1.62 -3.27 -5.58
C LEU A 313 1.67 -4.75 -5.93
N ARG A 314 2.83 -5.36 -5.72
CA ARG A 314 3.07 -6.78 -6.02
C ARG A 314 2.36 -7.67 -5.00
N ASP A 315 1.73 -8.73 -5.49
CA ASP A 315 1.06 -9.70 -4.63
C ASP A 315 2.06 -10.75 -4.15
N ILE A 316 2.66 -10.50 -2.98
CA ILE A 316 3.52 -11.45 -2.28
C ILE A 316 3.03 -11.62 -0.85
N ASP A 317 2.89 -12.86 -0.42
CA ASP A 317 2.65 -13.18 0.99
C ASP A 317 3.97 -13.55 1.69
N ILE A 318 4.63 -12.52 2.22
CA ILE A 318 5.89 -12.68 2.98
C ILE A 318 5.67 -13.46 4.28
N ALA A 319 4.47 -13.43 4.87
CA ALA A 319 4.18 -14.24 6.06
C ALA A 319 4.23 -15.73 5.72
N ARG A 320 3.53 -16.13 4.65
CA ARG A 320 3.55 -17.51 4.16
C ARG A 320 4.94 -17.93 3.64
N GLU A 321 5.71 -17.03 3.03
CA GLU A 321 7.13 -17.30 2.68
C GLU A 321 7.98 -17.62 3.93
N ILE A 322 7.84 -16.83 5.02
CA ILE A 322 8.51 -17.08 6.31
C ILE A 322 8.12 -18.44 6.90
N PHE A 323 6.87 -18.87 6.70
CA PHE A 323 6.38 -20.18 7.15
C PHE A 323 6.65 -21.32 6.14
N GLY A 324 7.48 -21.09 5.11
CA GLY A 324 8.00 -22.13 4.22
C GLY A 324 7.18 -22.38 2.95
N GLU A 325 6.16 -21.57 2.67
CA GLU A 325 5.31 -21.71 1.49
C GLU A 325 5.81 -20.85 0.32
N LYS A 326 5.94 -21.45 -0.88
CA LYS A 326 6.44 -20.75 -2.08
C LYS A 326 5.37 -19.82 -2.67
N ASN A 327 5.51 -18.51 -2.48
CA ASN A 327 4.53 -17.50 -2.90
C ASN A 327 5.14 -16.37 -3.77
N ALA A 328 5.91 -16.73 -4.81
CA ALA A 328 6.49 -15.77 -5.75
C ALA A 328 5.65 -15.65 -7.04
N GLU A 329 5.22 -14.44 -7.39
CA GLU A 329 4.66 -14.15 -8.73
C GLU A 329 5.70 -14.46 -9.82
N ALA A 330 5.28 -15.18 -10.86
CA ALA A 330 6.17 -15.58 -11.97
C ALA A 330 6.79 -14.34 -12.64
N GLY A 331 8.13 -14.28 -12.68
CA GLY A 331 8.88 -13.14 -13.20
C GLY A 331 9.16 -12.01 -12.21
N GLY A 332 8.74 -12.12 -10.94
CA GLY A 332 9.09 -11.18 -9.87
C GLY A 332 8.63 -9.74 -10.13
N THR A 333 9.38 -8.75 -9.61
CA THR A 333 9.09 -7.31 -9.81
C THR A 333 8.94 -6.94 -11.28
N ARG A 334 9.79 -7.49 -12.15
CA ARG A 334 9.74 -7.26 -13.60
C ARG A 334 8.44 -7.76 -14.22
N GLY A 335 8.05 -8.99 -13.90
CA GLY A 335 6.80 -9.59 -14.34
C GLY A 335 5.59 -8.78 -13.89
N HIS A 336 5.58 -8.38 -12.61
CA HIS A 336 4.55 -7.52 -12.02
C HIS A 336 4.41 -6.18 -12.77
N LYS A 337 5.49 -5.39 -12.84
CA LYS A 337 5.48 -4.06 -13.48
C LYS A 337 5.03 -4.15 -14.95
N LEU A 338 5.58 -5.09 -15.74
CA LEU A 338 5.15 -5.31 -17.13
C LEU A 338 3.66 -5.67 -17.27
N LYS A 339 3.18 -6.64 -16.47
CA LYS A 339 1.78 -7.09 -16.48
C LYS A 339 0.82 -5.97 -16.10
N THR A 340 1.13 -5.21 -15.06
CA THR A 340 0.33 -4.08 -14.60
C THR A 340 0.27 -2.96 -15.64
N ILE A 341 1.40 -2.57 -16.24
CA ILE A 341 1.44 -1.46 -17.20
C ILE A 341 0.80 -1.85 -18.54
N ARG A 342 1.03 -3.08 -19.04
CA ARG A 342 0.29 -3.61 -20.20
C ARG A 342 -1.21 -3.61 -19.98
N ARG A 343 -1.68 -4.00 -18.79
CA ARG A 343 -3.12 -3.92 -18.45
C ARG A 343 -3.62 -2.48 -18.51
N LEU A 344 -2.92 -1.51 -17.91
CA LEU A 344 -3.29 -0.08 -18.02
C LEU A 344 -3.32 0.39 -19.48
N MET A 345 -2.37 -0.04 -20.31
CA MET A 345 -2.35 0.28 -21.74
C MET A 345 -3.49 -0.40 -22.53
N ALA A 346 -3.94 -1.58 -22.12
CA ALA A 346 -5.09 -2.28 -22.72
C ALA A 346 -6.44 -1.70 -22.27
N ASP A 347 -6.58 -1.36 -20.98
CA ASP A 347 -7.78 -0.76 -20.38
C ASP A 347 -8.07 0.64 -20.95
N PHE A 348 -7.02 1.36 -21.38
CA PHE A 348 -7.09 2.74 -21.85
C PHE A 348 -6.40 2.95 -23.22
N PRO A 349 -6.91 2.34 -24.30
CA PRO A 349 -6.20 2.23 -25.59
C PRO A 349 -5.87 3.58 -26.24
N ALA A 350 -6.71 4.60 -26.04
CA ALA A 350 -6.51 5.96 -26.60
C ALA A 350 -5.69 6.90 -25.69
N ARG A 351 -5.21 6.42 -24.53
CA ARG A 351 -4.28 7.19 -23.68
C ARG A 351 -2.82 7.02 -24.12
N ARG A 352 -2.06 8.08 -23.87
CA ARG A 352 -0.61 8.17 -24.08
C ARG A 352 0.07 8.17 -22.70
N PHE A 353 1.29 7.66 -22.62
CA PHE A 353 1.96 7.26 -21.39
C PHE A 353 3.31 7.96 -21.22
N VAL A 354 3.57 8.39 -19.99
CA VAL A 354 4.88 8.85 -19.51
C VAL A 354 5.30 7.90 -18.40
N LEU A 355 6.51 7.36 -18.47
CA LEU A 355 7.02 6.33 -17.55
C LEU A 355 8.16 6.93 -16.72
N ILE A 356 8.09 6.87 -15.39
CA ILE A 356 9.08 7.45 -14.48
C ILE A 356 9.53 6.37 -13.49
N GLY A 357 10.84 6.17 -13.34
CA GLY A 357 11.41 5.13 -12.49
C GLY A 357 12.83 5.45 -12.07
N ASP A 358 13.54 4.50 -11.47
CA ASP A 358 14.92 4.67 -10.99
C ASP A 358 15.93 3.84 -11.81
N SER A 359 17.22 4.14 -11.66
CA SER A 359 18.30 3.35 -12.30
C SER A 359 18.76 2.15 -11.48
N GLY A 360 18.36 2.00 -10.22
CA GLY A 360 18.71 0.89 -9.34
C GLY A 360 17.92 -0.40 -9.63
N GLU A 361 16.60 -0.29 -9.81
CA GLU A 361 15.74 -1.41 -10.26
C GLU A 361 15.81 -1.63 -11.79
N GLN A 362 14.96 -2.52 -12.33
CA GLN A 362 14.88 -2.88 -13.75
C GLN A 362 14.01 -1.94 -14.60
N ASP A 363 13.67 -0.75 -14.10
CA ASP A 363 12.79 0.19 -14.79
C ASP A 363 13.30 0.62 -16.18
N PRO A 364 14.61 0.83 -16.41
CA PRO A 364 15.15 1.04 -17.75
C PRO A 364 14.78 -0.10 -18.72
N GLU A 365 14.96 -1.36 -18.31
CA GLU A 365 14.67 -2.52 -19.14
C GLU A 365 13.17 -2.79 -19.32
N ILE A 366 12.34 -2.42 -18.35
CA ILE A 366 10.87 -2.56 -18.39
C ILE A 366 10.26 -1.51 -19.30
N TYR A 367 10.61 -0.24 -19.09
CA TYR A 367 10.05 0.89 -19.84
C TYR A 367 10.54 0.90 -21.29
N ALA A 368 11.80 0.52 -21.56
CA ALA A 368 12.28 0.36 -22.93
C ALA A 368 11.56 -0.79 -23.67
N ALA A 369 11.20 -1.88 -22.98
CA ALA A 369 10.40 -2.94 -23.59
C ALA A 369 8.99 -2.45 -23.96
N LEU A 370 8.34 -1.70 -23.08
CA LEU A 370 7.03 -1.08 -23.33
C LEU A 370 7.09 -0.03 -24.45
N ALA A 371 8.16 0.74 -24.58
CA ALA A 371 8.33 1.70 -25.68
C ALA A 371 8.53 1.04 -27.04
N ARG A 372 9.17 -0.15 -27.09
CA ARG A 372 9.24 -0.95 -28.33
C ARG A 372 7.91 -1.61 -28.69
N GLU A 373 7.13 -2.01 -27.69
CA GLU A 373 5.81 -2.65 -27.86
C GLU A 373 4.70 -1.64 -28.22
N TYR A 374 4.80 -0.41 -27.72
CA TYR A 374 3.82 0.66 -27.91
C TYR A 374 4.48 2.00 -28.29
N PRO A 375 5.19 2.08 -29.43
CA PRO A 375 5.95 3.27 -29.81
C PRO A 375 5.09 4.53 -29.85
N ASP A 376 3.91 4.51 -30.44
CA ASP A 376 3.09 5.74 -30.57
C ASP A 376 2.39 6.17 -29.27
N ARG A 377 2.55 5.38 -28.20
CA ARG A 377 1.88 5.60 -26.91
C ARG A 377 2.84 5.91 -25.77
N VAL A 378 4.07 5.38 -25.77
CA VAL A 378 5.10 5.78 -24.79
C VAL A 378 5.82 7.02 -25.28
N LEU A 379 5.45 8.17 -24.72
CA LEU A 379 5.91 9.48 -25.16
C LEU A 379 7.22 9.92 -24.49
N ALA A 380 7.42 9.51 -23.23
CA ALA A 380 8.64 9.81 -22.50
C ALA A 380 8.94 8.74 -21.44
N ILE A 381 10.24 8.50 -21.20
CA ILE A 381 10.78 7.66 -20.14
C ILE A 381 11.82 8.48 -19.36
N TRP A 382 11.59 8.68 -18.07
CA TRP A 382 12.53 9.40 -17.20
C TRP A 382 13.04 8.45 -16.11
N ILE A 383 14.35 8.26 -16.07
CA ILE A 383 15.02 7.38 -15.13
C ILE A 383 15.81 8.24 -14.15
N ARG A 384 15.46 8.22 -12.85
CA ARG A 384 16.22 8.90 -11.81
C ARG A 384 17.54 8.17 -11.61
N ASP A 385 18.67 8.85 -11.77
CA ASP A 385 19.95 8.19 -11.51
C ASP A 385 20.25 8.11 -10.00
N VAL A 386 20.25 6.88 -9.50
CA VAL A 386 20.68 6.51 -8.13
C VAL A 386 21.93 5.62 -8.14
N THR A 387 22.47 5.31 -9.32
CA THR A 387 23.65 4.46 -9.52
C THR A 387 24.93 5.23 -9.81
N GLY A 388 24.82 6.50 -10.22
CA GLY A 388 25.95 7.29 -10.73
C GLY A 388 26.46 6.81 -12.09
N GLN A 389 25.72 5.94 -12.80
CA GLN A 389 26.13 5.41 -14.09
C GLN A 389 25.76 6.40 -15.20
N PRO A 390 26.72 6.87 -16.02
CA PRO A 390 26.44 7.83 -17.08
C PRO A 390 25.52 7.22 -18.15
N ARG A 391 24.80 8.06 -18.90
CA ARG A 391 23.87 7.64 -19.97
C ARG A 391 24.49 6.69 -20.99
N ALA A 392 25.79 6.83 -21.26
CA ALA A 392 26.55 5.98 -22.18
C ALA A 392 26.91 4.58 -21.63
N HIS A 393 26.58 4.28 -20.37
CA HIS A 393 26.87 2.98 -19.76
C HIS A 393 26.19 1.83 -20.53
N ALA A 394 26.92 0.73 -20.72
CA ALA A 394 26.53 -0.38 -21.59
C ALA A 394 25.16 -1.00 -21.24
N ARG A 395 24.76 -0.94 -19.96
CA ARG A 395 23.42 -1.36 -19.51
C ARG A 395 22.32 -0.57 -20.23
N TYR A 396 22.41 0.76 -20.25
CA TYR A 396 21.39 1.61 -20.88
C TYR A 396 21.39 1.47 -22.41
N GLY A 397 22.58 1.37 -23.02
CA GLY A 397 22.71 1.08 -24.45
C GLY A 397 22.01 -0.23 -24.85
N LYS A 398 22.16 -1.28 -24.04
CA LYS A 398 21.43 -2.56 -24.22
C LYS A 398 19.94 -2.44 -23.93
N ALA A 399 19.55 -1.76 -22.85
CA ALA A 399 18.15 -1.64 -22.43
C ALA A 399 17.32 -0.86 -23.46
N PHE A 400 17.82 0.29 -23.92
CA PHE A 400 17.16 1.21 -24.86
C PHE A 400 17.53 0.99 -26.33
N ALA A 401 18.18 -0.12 -26.69
CA ALA A 401 18.40 -0.49 -28.09
C ALA A 401 17.07 -0.50 -28.87
N GLY A 402 16.99 0.23 -29.98
CA GLY A 402 15.76 0.38 -30.77
C GLY A 402 14.68 1.29 -30.13
N VAL A 403 15.01 2.05 -29.08
CA VAL A 403 14.17 3.15 -28.57
C VAL A 403 14.78 4.48 -29.00
N ASP A 404 13.96 5.37 -29.53
CA ASP A 404 14.34 6.74 -29.90
C ASP A 404 15.05 7.45 -28.73
N PRO A 405 16.32 7.91 -28.90
CA PRO A 405 17.07 8.60 -27.87
C PRO A 405 16.40 9.85 -27.31
N ALA A 406 15.55 10.53 -28.08
CA ALA A 406 14.82 11.72 -27.64
C ALA A 406 13.72 11.38 -26.62
N ARG A 407 13.20 10.15 -26.63
CA ARG A 407 12.10 9.70 -25.76
C ARG A 407 12.53 9.24 -24.38
N TRP A 408 13.83 9.15 -24.10
CA TRP A 408 14.30 8.78 -22.77
C TRP A 408 15.46 9.64 -22.28
N ARG A 409 15.54 9.81 -20.95
CA ARG A 409 16.66 10.49 -20.28
C ARG A 409 16.90 9.95 -18.87
N LEU A 410 18.15 10.04 -18.44
CA LEU A 410 18.48 10.07 -17.02
C LEU A 410 18.20 11.48 -16.49
N PHE A 411 17.86 11.60 -15.21
CA PHE A 411 17.78 12.86 -14.47
C PHE A 411 18.29 12.66 -13.04
N VAL A 412 18.76 13.72 -12.40
CA VAL A 412 19.15 13.72 -10.98
C VAL A 412 18.23 14.65 -10.19
N ASP A 413 17.89 15.82 -10.74
CA ASP A 413 16.94 16.76 -10.15
C ASP A 413 15.54 16.62 -10.79
N SER A 414 14.52 16.61 -9.95
CA SER A 414 13.11 16.72 -10.34
C SER A 414 12.79 17.88 -11.29
N ALA A 415 13.56 18.98 -11.26
CA ALA A 415 13.40 20.13 -12.15
C ALA A 415 13.70 19.80 -13.63
N GLU A 416 14.48 18.75 -13.90
CA GLU A 416 14.81 18.29 -15.26
C GLU A 416 13.64 17.54 -15.94
N LEU A 417 12.64 17.13 -15.15
CA LEU A 417 11.43 16.49 -15.67
C LEU A 417 10.57 17.54 -16.35
N ALA A 418 10.12 17.28 -17.57
CA ALA A 418 9.18 18.14 -18.27
C ALA A 418 8.29 17.30 -19.17
N LEU A 419 6.97 17.43 -19.02
CA LEU A 419 5.99 16.85 -19.94
C LEU A 419 6.29 17.35 -21.38
N PRO A 420 6.57 16.47 -22.38
CA PRO A 420 6.75 16.81 -23.79
C PRO A 420 5.78 17.89 -24.34
N ASP A 421 6.28 18.73 -25.26
CA ASP A 421 5.53 19.89 -25.77
C ASP A 421 4.18 19.56 -26.42
N ALA A 422 4.00 18.31 -26.88
CA ALA A 422 2.72 17.73 -27.33
C ALA A 422 1.62 17.63 -26.24
N PHE A 423 1.87 18.24 -25.07
CA PHE A 423 0.98 18.38 -23.92
C PHE A 423 0.71 19.84 -23.51
N ALA A 424 1.49 20.82 -24.00
CA ALA A 424 1.33 22.23 -23.61
C ALA A 424 0.22 22.97 -24.37
N SER A 425 -0.39 22.32 -25.38
CA SER A 425 -1.39 22.92 -26.26
C SER A 425 -2.45 21.90 -26.71
N ARG A 426 -3.53 21.77 -25.92
CA ARG A 426 -4.87 21.32 -26.34
C ARG A 426 -5.90 21.55 -25.24
#